data_AF-A0A9N9JR15-F1
#
_entry.id   AF-A0A9N9JR15-F1
#
_cell.length_a   1.000
_cell.length_b   1.000
_cell.length_c   1.000
_cell.angle_alpha   90.00
_cell.angle_beta   90.00
_cell.angle_gamma   90.00
#
_symmetry.space_group_name_H-M   'P 1'
#
loop_
_entity.id
_entity.type
_entity.pdbx_description
1 polymer ?
#
loop_
_entity_poly.entity_id
_entity_poly.type
_entity_poly.pdbx_seq_one_letter_code
_entity_poly.pdbx_strand_id
1 'polypeptide(L)'
;KDDFGSNISTLFIRDCYLHLSEIIFGNVNIFRWRITGNPGIGKTFLGYYLLYQLAKQNRTIIYHQNGRSPILFSDKKVLTTNDTYNFRDYLGREEVWYIVDALEPMQCRAKTILVCSPQKKYYKMFDQLGIDIRYMPVWSLAELNLCRDNIRLFQHLTQKTVRE
;
A
#
# COMPACT_ATOMS: atom_id res chain seq x y z
N LYS A 1 8.49 -13.35 -4.71
CA LYS A 1 9.95 -13.55 -4.62
C LYS A 1 10.61 -12.19 -4.66
N ASP A 2 11.70 -11.97 -3.90
CA ASP A 2 12.52 -10.78 -4.07
C ASP A 2 13.29 -10.81 -5.41
N ASP A 3 14.07 -9.78 -5.67
CA ASP A 3 14.92 -9.67 -6.87
C ASP A 3 15.97 -10.80 -6.97
N PHE A 4 16.13 -11.61 -5.92
CA PHE A 4 17.03 -12.76 -5.83
C PHE A 4 16.30 -14.11 -5.83
N GLY A 5 14.99 -14.13 -6.04
CA GLY A 5 14.22 -15.38 -6.12
C GLY A 5 13.79 -15.96 -4.77
N SER A 6 14.06 -15.30 -3.64
CA SER A 6 13.70 -15.72 -2.29
C SER A 6 12.23 -15.43 -1.99
N ASN A 7 11.55 -16.36 -1.32
CA ASN A 7 10.19 -16.12 -0.86
C ASN A 7 10.21 -15.12 0.30
N ILE A 8 9.71 -13.90 0.06
CA ILE A 8 9.49 -12.91 1.11
C ILE A 8 8.29 -13.38 1.94
N SER A 9 8.54 -13.88 3.14
CA SER A 9 7.50 -14.27 4.11
C SER A 9 7.43 -13.34 5.32
N THR A 10 8.30 -12.32 5.38
CA THR A 10 8.40 -11.39 6.50
C THR A 10 8.31 -9.96 6.01
N LEU A 11 7.47 -9.16 6.66
CA LEU A 11 7.31 -7.74 6.42
C LEU A 11 7.86 -6.97 7.62
N PHE A 12 8.82 -6.07 7.37
CA PHE A 12 9.26 -5.13 8.40
C PHE A 12 8.20 -4.05 8.59
N ILE A 13 7.71 -3.89 9.81
CA ILE A 13 6.73 -2.85 10.12
C ILE A 13 7.49 -1.62 10.60
N ARG A 14 7.49 -0.58 9.76
CA ARG A 14 8.07 0.72 10.10
C ARG A 14 7.13 1.48 11.05
N ASP A 15 7.68 2.32 11.93
CA ASP A 15 6.88 3.15 12.83
C ASP A 15 5.91 4.06 12.05
N CYS A 16 6.35 4.56 10.89
CA CYS A 16 5.50 5.37 10.03
C CYS A 16 4.29 4.59 9.48
N TYR A 17 4.36 3.26 9.36
CA TYR A 17 3.21 2.44 8.95
C TYR A 17 2.15 2.41 10.04
N LEU A 18 2.57 2.33 11.31
CA LEU A 18 1.67 2.38 12.47
C LEU A 18 0.93 3.71 12.48
N HIS A 19 1.67 4.83 12.50
CA HIS A 19 1.07 6.17 12.55
C HIS A 19 0.17 6.46 11.34
N LEU A 20 0.58 6.10 10.12
CA LEU A 20 -0.25 6.31 8.93
C LEU A 20 -1.53 5.47 9.00
N SER A 21 -1.45 4.22 9.46
CA SER A 21 -2.64 3.37 9.61
C SER A 21 -3.63 3.91 10.65
N GLU A 22 -3.14 4.44 11.76
CA GLU A 22 -3.97 5.08 12.79
C GLU A 22 -4.69 6.31 12.24
N ILE A 23 -3.98 7.16 11.50
CA ILE A 23 -4.58 8.35 10.86
C ILE A 23 -5.66 7.93 9.86
N ILE A 24 -5.37 6.95 8.99
CA ILE A 24 -6.30 6.52 7.94
C ILE A 24 -7.55 5.89 8.55
N PHE A 25 -7.39 4.98 9.51
CA PHE A 25 -8.51 4.24 10.09
C PHE A 25 -9.28 5.04 11.13
N GLY A 26 -8.64 6.01 11.80
CA GLY A 26 -9.29 6.90 12.78
C GLY A 26 -10.17 7.97 12.14
N ASN A 27 -9.94 8.34 10.88
CA ASN A 27 -10.69 9.38 10.19
C ASN A 27 -11.81 8.81 9.31
N VAL A 28 -12.95 8.48 9.93
CA VAL A 28 -14.09 7.83 9.26
C VAL A 28 -14.75 8.63 8.14
N ASN A 29 -14.61 9.97 8.17
CA ASN A 29 -15.21 10.88 7.18
C ASN A 29 -14.36 11.06 5.91
N ILE A 30 -13.11 10.58 5.90
CA ILE A 30 -12.21 10.70 4.76
C ILE A 30 -12.20 9.39 3.98
N PHE A 31 -12.66 9.46 2.73
CA PHE A 31 -12.77 8.30 1.86
C PHE A 31 -11.59 8.13 0.90
N ARG A 32 -10.75 9.15 0.73
CA ARG A 32 -9.70 9.16 -0.28
C ARG A 32 -8.38 9.64 0.31
N TRP A 33 -7.41 8.74 0.30
CA TRP A 33 -6.07 8.97 0.83
C TRP A 33 -5.06 8.82 -0.29
N ARG A 34 -4.13 9.76 -0.38
CA ARG A 34 -2.91 9.61 -1.19
C ARG A 34 -1.70 9.61 -0.29
N ILE A 35 -1.01 8.48 -0.24
CA ILE A 35 0.26 8.33 0.47
C ILE A 35 1.38 8.35 -0.56
N THR A 36 2.18 9.41 -0.51
CA THR A 36 3.26 9.65 -1.46
C THR A 36 4.62 9.78 -0.80
N GLY A 37 5.68 9.77 -1.60
CA GLY A 37 7.06 9.93 -1.15
C GLY A 37 8.05 9.39 -2.18
N ASN A 38 9.34 9.59 -1.94
CA ASN A 38 10.41 9.23 -2.88
C ASN A 38 10.33 7.76 -3.33
N PRO A 39 10.71 7.40 -4.56
CA PRO A 39 10.83 6.00 -4.97
C PRO A 39 11.69 5.18 -3.99
N GLY A 40 11.39 3.89 -3.80
CA GLY A 40 12.23 2.98 -3.00
C GLY A 40 12.05 3.01 -1.47
N ILE A 41 11.25 3.92 -0.91
CA ILE A 41 11.10 4.04 0.56
C ILE A 41 10.11 3.04 1.20
N GLY A 42 9.57 2.08 0.43
CA GLY A 42 8.68 1.03 0.96
C GLY A 42 7.17 1.32 0.93
N LYS A 43 6.67 2.11 -0.04
CA LYS A 43 5.23 2.44 -0.13
C LYS A 43 4.36 1.22 -0.49
N THR A 44 4.84 0.34 -1.36
CA THR A 44 4.18 -0.93 -1.67
C THR A 44 4.01 -1.81 -0.43
N PHE A 45 5.04 -1.86 0.43
CA PHE A 45 4.99 -2.60 1.70
C PHE A 45 4.00 -2.01 2.70
N LEU A 46 3.83 -0.68 2.73
CA LEU A 46 2.71 -0.06 3.45
C LEU A 46 1.36 -0.55 2.91
N GLY A 47 1.20 -0.65 1.59
CA GLY A 47 0.00 -1.22 0.96
C GLY A 47 -0.31 -2.64 1.46
N TYR A 48 0.69 -3.51 1.55
CA TYR A 48 0.54 -4.86 2.12
C TYR A 48 0.22 -4.85 3.61
N TYR A 49 0.83 -3.96 4.38
CA TYR A 49 0.52 -3.79 5.79
C TYR A 49 -0.94 -3.38 6.02
N LEU A 50 -1.45 -2.41 5.23
CA LEU A 50 -2.85 -1.97 5.28
C LEU A 50 -3.80 -3.10 4.87
N LEU A 51 -3.47 -3.83 3.79
CA LEU A 51 -4.21 -5.02 3.37
C LEU A 51 -4.33 -6.04 4.53
N TYR A 52 -3.22 -6.33 5.21
CA TYR A 52 -3.19 -7.24 6.35
C TYR A 52 -4.06 -6.74 7.52
N GLN A 53 -3.95 -5.47 7.90
CA GLN A 53 -4.75 -4.90 9.00
C GLN A 53 -6.25 -4.95 8.70
N LEU A 54 -6.64 -4.63 7.46
CA LEU A 54 -8.04 -4.70 7.02
C LEU A 54 -8.55 -6.15 6.94
N ALA A 55 -7.71 -7.08 6.50
CA ALA A 55 -8.06 -8.50 6.45
C ALA A 55 -8.31 -9.07 7.86
N LYS A 56 -7.51 -8.67 8.86
CA LYS A 56 -7.75 -9.04 10.27
C LYS A 56 -9.08 -8.56 10.81
N GLN A 57 -9.64 -7.50 10.22
CA GLN A 57 -10.95 -6.95 10.58
C GLN A 57 -12.08 -7.53 9.70
N ASN A 58 -11.82 -8.60 8.93
CA ASN A 58 -12.75 -9.21 7.99
C ASN A 58 -13.36 -8.20 6.99
N ARG A 59 -12.59 -7.18 6.59
CA ARG A 59 -13.04 -6.21 5.58
C ARG A 59 -12.94 -6.81 4.19
N THR A 60 -13.84 -6.38 3.31
CA THR A 60 -13.71 -6.64 1.87
C THR A 60 -12.78 -5.62 1.25
N ILE A 61 -11.75 -6.10 0.54
CA ILE A 61 -10.65 -5.27 0.06
C ILE A 61 -10.40 -5.61 -1.41
N ILE A 62 -10.21 -4.59 -2.23
CA ILE A 62 -9.67 -4.74 -3.59
C ILE A 62 -8.26 -4.18 -3.56
N TYR A 63 -7.27 -5.00 -3.91
CA TYR A 63 -5.89 -4.59 -4.10
C TYR A 63 -5.57 -4.55 -5.59
N HIS A 64 -5.06 -3.43 -6.07
CA HIS A 64 -4.72 -3.27 -7.49
C HIS A 64 -3.36 -2.60 -7.64
N GLN A 65 -2.40 -3.36 -8.13
CA GLN A 65 -1.04 -2.89 -8.37
C GLN A 65 -0.81 -2.69 -9.86
N ASN A 66 -0.09 -1.64 -10.23
CA ASN A 66 0.28 -1.37 -11.60
C ASN A 66 0.91 -2.60 -12.30
N GLY A 67 0.41 -2.91 -13.50
CA GLY A 67 0.86 -4.06 -14.27
C GLY A 67 0.39 -5.42 -13.73
N ARG A 68 -0.54 -5.46 -12.77
CA ARG A 68 -1.13 -6.69 -12.23
C ARG A 68 -2.65 -6.62 -12.24
N SER A 69 -3.27 -7.79 -12.41
CA SER A 69 -4.71 -7.96 -12.22
C SER A 69 -5.15 -7.53 -10.82
N PRO A 70 -6.29 -6.82 -10.68
CA PRO A 70 -6.87 -6.54 -9.38
C PRO A 70 -7.30 -7.84 -8.68
N ILE A 71 -7.17 -7.83 -7.35
CA ILE A 71 -7.50 -8.96 -6.49
C ILE A 71 -8.50 -8.49 -5.46
N LEU A 72 -9.67 -9.12 -5.42
CA LEU A 72 -10.66 -8.97 -4.36
C LEU A 72 -10.39 -10.00 -3.26
N PHE A 73 -10.24 -9.52 -2.04
CA PHE A 73 -10.19 -10.29 -0.82
C PHE A 73 -11.49 -10.08 -0.04
N SER A 74 -12.17 -11.16 0.32
CA SER A 74 -13.29 -11.14 1.27
C SER A 74 -13.18 -12.32 2.24
N ASP A 75 -13.99 -12.29 3.29
CA ASP A 75 -14.15 -13.37 4.27
C ASP A 75 -14.30 -14.78 3.65
N LYS A 76 -15.01 -14.87 2.53
CA LYS A 76 -15.43 -16.12 1.89
C LYS A 76 -14.59 -16.52 0.68
N LYS A 77 -13.87 -15.58 0.05
CA LYS A 77 -13.22 -15.83 -1.23
C LYS A 77 -12.12 -14.84 -1.56
N VAL A 78 -11.20 -15.30 -2.40
CA VAL A 78 -10.24 -14.47 -3.13
C VAL A 78 -10.56 -14.59 -4.62
N LEU A 79 -10.80 -13.46 -5.29
CA LEU A 79 -11.11 -13.41 -6.72
C LEU A 79 -10.11 -12.53 -7.45
N THR A 80 -9.75 -12.91 -8.67
CA THR A 80 -8.91 -12.12 -9.58
C THR A 80 -9.63 -11.92 -10.90
N THR A 81 -9.50 -10.74 -11.50
CA THR A 81 -10.07 -10.44 -12.81
C THR A 81 -9.03 -9.75 -13.69
N ASN A 82 -9.30 -9.65 -14.99
CA ASN A 82 -8.41 -8.92 -15.89
C ASN A 82 -8.60 -7.41 -15.80
N ASP A 83 -9.71 -6.96 -15.20
CA ASP A 83 -10.10 -5.55 -15.16
C ASP A 83 -10.90 -5.24 -13.88
N THR A 84 -10.57 -4.10 -13.27
CA THR A 84 -11.28 -3.45 -12.17
C THR A 84 -12.78 -3.23 -12.41
N TYR A 85 -13.23 -3.03 -13.65
CA TYR A 85 -14.66 -2.86 -13.94
C TYR A 85 -15.48 -4.08 -13.53
N ASN A 86 -14.90 -5.28 -13.50
CA ASN A 86 -15.57 -6.48 -13.02
C ASN A 86 -15.84 -6.46 -11.50
N PHE A 87 -15.21 -5.53 -10.76
CA PHE A 87 -15.47 -5.31 -9.35
C PHE A 87 -16.29 -4.04 -9.08
N ARG A 88 -16.93 -3.46 -10.09
CA ARG A 88 -17.72 -2.22 -9.96
C ARG A 88 -18.78 -2.29 -8.86
N ASP A 89 -19.45 -3.44 -8.72
CA ASP A 89 -20.47 -3.65 -7.68
C ASP A 89 -19.92 -3.59 -6.25
N TYR A 90 -18.64 -3.95 -6.07
CA TYR A 90 -17.94 -3.83 -4.77
C TYR A 90 -17.41 -2.41 -4.60
N LEU A 91 -16.82 -1.82 -5.64
CA LEU A 91 -16.32 -0.44 -5.64
C LEU A 91 -17.43 0.60 -5.41
N GLY A 92 -18.69 0.24 -5.68
CA GLY A 92 -19.87 1.07 -5.38
C GLY A 92 -20.25 1.14 -3.90
N ARG A 93 -19.60 0.40 -3.00
CA ARG A 93 -19.98 0.28 -1.58
C ARG A 93 -18.95 0.92 -0.66
N GLU A 94 -19.42 1.65 0.34
CA GLU A 94 -18.60 2.49 1.22
C GLU A 94 -17.82 1.68 2.28
N GLU A 95 -18.25 0.45 2.56
CA GLU A 95 -17.57 -0.48 3.46
C GLU A 95 -16.37 -1.18 2.83
N VAL A 96 -16.28 -1.16 1.49
CA VAL A 96 -15.20 -1.78 0.73
C VAL A 96 -13.99 -0.86 0.73
N TRP A 97 -12.81 -1.44 0.90
CA TRP A 97 -11.54 -0.76 0.79
C TRP A 97 -10.90 -1.03 -0.56
N TYR A 98 -10.39 0.01 -1.22
CA TYR A 98 -9.68 -0.08 -2.49
C TYR A 98 -8.26 0.45 -2.32
N ILE A 99 -7.28 -0.45 -2.30
CA ILE A 99 -5.86 -0.11 -2.18
C ILE A 99 -5.24 -0.18 -3.58
N VAL A 100 -4.68 0.94 -4.03
CA VAL A 100 -4.08 1.08 -5.35
C VAL A 100 -2.60 1.39 -5.23
N ASP A 101 -1.74 0.60 -5.89
CA ASP A 101 -0.29 0.78 -5.89
C ASP A 101 0.23 1.20 -7.26
N ALA A 102 0.77 2.42 -7.30
CA ALA A 102 1.42 3.04 -8.46
C ALA A 102 0.58 3.04 -9.76
N LEU A 103 -0.75 3.18 -9.63
CA LEU A 103 -1.71 3.28 -10.73
C LEU A 103 -2.75 4.34 -10.39
N GLU A 104 -3.34 5.00 -11.40
CA GLU A 104 -4.44 5.93 -11.16
C GLU A 104 -5.72 5.18 -10.74
N PRO A 105 -6.30 5.48 -9.56
CA PRO A 105 -7.50 4.79 -9.08
C PRO A 105 -8.73 5.09 -9.95
N MET A 106 -9.59 4.07 -10.11
CA MET A 106 -10.95 4.27 -10.59
C MET A 106 -11.73 5.14 -9.61
N GLN A 107 -12.45 6.14 -10.12
CA GLN A 107 -13.38 6.91 -9.29
C GLN A 107 -14.52 6.03 -8.81
N CYS A 108 -14.66 5.91 -7.50
CA CYS A 108 -15.64 5.03 -6.87
C CYS A 108 -16.10 5.56 -5.49
N ARG A 109 -17.04 4.84 -4.86
CA ARG A 109 -17.56 5.14 -3.52
C ARG A 109 -16.77 4.43 -2.42
N ALA A 110 -16.10 3.32 -2.74
CA ALA A 110 -15.22 2.61 -1.84
C ALA A 110 -14.12 3.51 -1.26
N LYS A 111 -13.71 3.20 -0.03
CA LYS A 111 -12.61 3.89 0.66
C LYS A 111 -11.31 3.60 -0.07
N THR A 112 -10.77 4.60 -0.74
CA THR A 112 -9.63 4.46 -1.64
C THR A 112 -8.35 4.96 -0.99
N ILE A 113 -7.32 4.10 -0.97
CA ILE A 113 -5.97 4.44 -0.55
C ILE A 113 -5.04 4.26 -1.76
N LEU A 114 -4.52 5.36 -2.28
CA LEU A 114 -3.49 5.37 -3.30
C LEU A 114 -2.11 5.46 -2.65
N VAL A 115 -1.26 4.45 -2.88
CA VAL A 115 0.17 4.50 -2.57
C VAL A 115 0.94 4.71 -3.88
N CYS A 116 1.67 5.81 -4.00
CA CYS A 116 2.38 6.13 -5.26
C CYS A 116 3.60 7.02 -5.06
N SER A 117 4.54 7.01 -6.01
CA SER A 117 5.59 8.03 -6.07
C SER A 117 4.99 9.38 -6.54
N PRO A 118 5.67 10.53 -6.35
CA PRO A 118 5.16 11.86 -6.74
C PRO A 118 5.21 12.10 -8.27
N GLN A 119 4.73 11.14 -9.05
CA GLN A 119 4.58 11.26 -10.50
C GLN A 119 3.11 11.53 -10.82
N LYS A 120 2.83 12.71 -11.40
CA LYS A 120 1.46 13.20 -11.67
C LYS A 120 0.57 12.19 -12.40
N LYS A 121 1.14 11.34 -13.27
CA LYS A 121 0.40 10.31 -14.02
C LYS A 121 -0.39 9.32 -13.13
N TYR A 122 -0.05 9.20 -11.84
CA TYR A 122 -0.72 8.28 -10.93
C TYR A 122 -1.88 8.89 -10.15
N TYR A 123 -2.03 10.21 -10.13
CA TYR A 123 -2.98 10.87 -9.21
C TYR A 123 -3.62 12.14 -9.76
N LYS A 124 -3.39 12.49 -11.03
CA LYS A 124 -3.83 13.77 -11.59
C LYS A 124 -5.34 13.96 -11.45
N MET A 125 -6.13 12.95 -11.81
CA MET A 125 -7.58 12.99 -11.67
C MET A 125 -8.01 12.70 -10.22
N PHE A 126 -7.29 11.81 -9.53
CA PHE A 126 -7.61 11.44 -8.16
C PHE A 126 -7.54 12.64 -7.19
N ASP A 127 -6.54 13.51 -7.33
CA ASP A 127 -6.36 14.69 -6.48
C ASP A 127 -7.52 15.71 -6.59
N GLN A 128 -8.34 15.64 -7.64
CA GLN A 128 -9.50 16.51 -7.85
C GLN A 128 -10.72 16.09 -7.01
N LEU A 129 -10.68 14.92 -6.38
CA LEU A 129 -11.84 14.29 -5.71
C LEU A 129 -11.95 14.58 -4.20
N GLY A 130 -11.29 15.64 -3.72
CA GLY A 130 -11.24 15.97 -2.29
C GLY A 130 -10.52 14.90 -1.49
N ILE A 131 -9.19 14.92 -1.54
CA ILE A 131 -8.33 13.90 -0.96
C ILE A 131 -7.56 14.42 0.25
N ASP A 132 -7.14 13.50 1.12
CA ASP A 132 -6.13 13.77 2.14
C ASP A 132 -4.77 13.22 1.66
N ILE A 133 -3.75 14.09 1.63
CA ILE A 133 -2.40 13.74 1.18
C ILE A 133 -1.50 13.56 2.40
N ARG A 134 -0.85 12.39 2.48
CA ARG A 134 0.18 12.09 3.47
C ARG A 134 1.49 11.76 2.79
N TYR A 135 2.59 12.14 3.45
CA TYR A 135 3.94 11.88 2.97
C TYR A 135 4.58 10.83 3.85
N MET A 136 5.07 9.75 3.25
CA MET A 136 5.79 8.72 3.95
C MET A 136 7.27 9.12 4.09
N PRO A 137 7.85 9.04 5.30
CA PRO A 137 9.25 9.41 5.50
C PRO A 137 10.20 8.43 4.83
N VAL A 138 11.39 8.94 4.47
CA VAL A 138 12.53 8.11 4.05
C VAL A 138 12.95 7.18 5.19
N TRP A 139 13.73 6.15 4.86
CA TRP A 139 14.31 5.26 5.87
C TRP A 139 15.26 6.03 6.77
N SER A 140 15.11 5.86 8.08
CA SER A 140 16.12 6.30 9.04
C SER A 140 17.28 5.29 9.11
N LEU A 141 18.46 5.77 9.50
CA LEU A 141 19.61 4.89 9.69
C LEU A 141 19.34 3.81 10.76
N ALA A 142 18.56 4.14 11.79
CA ALA A 142 18.14 3.20 12.82
C ALA A 142 17.26 2.08 12.25
N GLU A 143 16.24 2.41 11.44
CA GLU A 143 15.40 1.40 10.75
C GLU A 143 16.25 0.50 9.85
N LEU A 144 17.19 1.08 9.09
CA LEU A 144 18.06 0.31 8.20
C LEU A 144 18.96 -0.66 8.96
N ASN A 145 19.50 -0.24 10.11
CA ASN A 145 20.29 -1.12 10.98
C ASN A 145 19.42 -2.26 11.53
N LEU A 146 18.23 -1.96 12.06
CA LEU A 146 17.30 -2.97 12.57
C LEU A 146 16.89 -3.98 11.49
N CYS A 147 16.57 -3.51 10.28
CA CYS A 147 16.27 -4.38 9.14
C CYS A 147 17.43 -5.31 8.83
N ARG A 148 18.67 -4.80 8.77
CA ARG A 148 19.86 -5.61 8.47
C ARG A 148 20.07 -6.71 9.51
N ASP A 149 19.99 -6.35 10.78
CA ASP A 149 20.35 -7.24 11.87
C ASP A 149 19.28 -8.31 12.11
N ASN A 150 18.00 -8.00 11.83
CA ASN A 150 16.87 -8.87 12.18
C ASN A 150 16.17 -9.54 10.99
N ILE A 151 16.41 -9.10 9.75
CA ILE A 151 15.74 -9.66 8.56
C ILE A 151 16.76 -10.37 7.69
N ARG A 152 16.59 -11.70 7.56
CA ARG A 152 17.49 -12.57 6.80
C ARG A 152 17.72 -12.10 5.36
N LEU A 153 16.73 -11.45 4.73
CA LEU A 153 16.83 -10.92 3.37
C LEU A 153 17.96 -9.90 3.19
N PHE A 154 18.33 -9.17 4.25
CA PHE A 154 19.31 -8.07 4.15
C PHE A 154 20.67 -8.39 4.79
N GLN A 155 20.89 -9.62 5.27
CA GLN A 155 22.15 -10.00 5.93
C GLN A 155 23.39 -9.85 5.03
N HIS A 156 23.21 -9.93 3.70
CA HIS A 156 24.28 -9.76 2.73
C HIS A 156 24.69 -8.30 2.49
N LEU A 157 23.89 -7.32 2.94
CA LEU A 157 24.16 -5.89 2.76
C LEU A 157 25.08 -5.37 3.86
N THR A 158 26.31 -4.99 3.49
CA THR A 158 27.27 -4.43 4.46
C THR A 158 26.95 -2.97 4.81
N GLN A 159 27.39 -2.50 5.98
CA GLN A 159 27.21 -1.11 6.41
C GLN A 159 27.82 -0.09 5.46
N LYS A 160 28.90 -0.46 4.75
CA LYS A 160 29.59 0.39 3.78
C LYS A 160 28.72 0.65 2.55
N THR A 161 28.04 -0.39 2.05
CA THR A 161 27.15 -0.34 0.88
C THR A 161 25.92 0.55 1.09
N VAL A 162 25.50 0.76 2.34
CA VAL A 162 24.29 1.55 2.68
C VAL A 162 24.60 3.04 2.87
N ARG A 163 25.88 3.42 3.02
CA ARG A 163 26.31 4.81 3.26
C ARG A 163 26.79 5.55 2.01
N GLU A 164 26.90 4.85 0.88
CA GLU A 164 27.18 5.41 -0.45
C GLU A 164 25.86 5.83 -1.13
#